data_AF-I4CDV5-F1
#
_entry.id   AF-I4CDV5-F1
#
_cell.length_a   1.000
_cell.length_b   1.000
_cell.length_c   1.000
_cell.angle_alpha   90.00
_cell.angle_beta   90.00
_cell.angle_gamma   90.00
#
_symmetry.space_group_name_H-M   'P 1'
#
loop_
_entity.id
_entity.type
_entity.pdbx_description
1 polymer ?
#
loop_
_entity_poly.entity_id
_entity_poly.type
_entity_poly.pdbx_seq_one_letter_code
_entity_poly.pdbx_strand_id
1 'polypeptide(L)'
;MEWPSLIFFVGLFVVIAAAESTGLIQEIANVVLQASQGNLTIAVIMILWVSAIASAFIDNIPFTATMLPIVLFLSESFGLPKDNVLWWSLSLGACLGGNGTVIGASANVVTVGVAEKAGFRISFVEYMKMCWWPMMITVTMCMVYLLIAY
;
A
#
# COMPACT_ATOMS: atom_id res chain seq x y z
N MET A 1 5.04 -18.40 -20.30
CA MET A 1 4.45 -17.05 -20.13
C MET A 1 3.26 -17.19 -19.19
N GLU A 2 3.21 -16.45 -18.08
CA GLU A 2 2.11 -16.57 -17.12
C GLU A 2 0.89 -15.75 -17.58
N TRP A 3 0.15 -16.32 -18.54
CA TRP A 3 -1.08 -15.73 -19.10
C TRP A 3 -2.08 -15.20 -18.05
N PRO A 4 -2.31 -15.87 -16.90
CA PRO A 4 -3.22 -15.36 -15.87
C PRO A 4 -2.76 -14.03 -15.27
N SER A 5 -1.46 -13.89 -15.00
CA SER A 5 -0.87 -12.68 -14.43
C SER A 5 -1.00 -11.49 -15.40
N LEU A 6 -0.78 -11.73 -16.70
CA LEU A 6 -0.98 -10.70 -17.73
C LEU A 6 -2.43 -10.23 -17.83
N ILE A 7 -3.39 -11.16 -17.85
CA ILE A 7 -4.83 -10.83 -17.92
C ILE A 7 -5.26 -10.07 -16.66
N PHE A 8 -4.75 -10.43 -15.49
CA PHE A 8 -5.00 -9.71 -14.25
C PHE A 8 -4.52 -8.25 -14.33
N PHE A 9 -3.28 -8.01 -14.77
CA PHE A 9 -2.76 -6.65 -14.90
C PHE A 9 -3.51 -5.81 -15.94
N VAL A 10 -3.88 -6.41 -17.08
CA VAL A 10 -4.71 -5.72 -18.08
C VAL A 10 -6.06 -5.31 -17.46
N GLY A 11 -6.74 -6.23 -16.77
CA GLY A 11 -8.01 -5.93 -16.09
C GLY A 11 -7.85 -4.85 -15.02
N LEU A 12 -6.80 -4.94 -14.20
CA LEU A 12 -6.47 -3.95 -13.18
C LEU A 12 -6.27 -2.56 -13.78
N PHE A 13 -5.44 -2.42 -14.82
CA PHE A 13 -5.20 -1.12 -15.46
C PHE A 13 -6.45 -0.56 -16.15
N VAL A 14 -7.30 -1.42 -16.73
CA VAL A 14 -8.60 -0.99 -17.28
C VAL A 14 -9.51 -0.43 -16.19
N VAL A 15 -9.60 -1.09 -15.02
CA VAL A 15 -10.40 -0.60 -13.88
C VAL A 15 -9.84 0.71 -13.33
N ILE A 16 -8.50 0.84 -13.22
CA ILE A 16 -7.86 2.08 -12.79
C ILE A 16 -8.17 3.22 -13.77
N ALA A 17 -8.02 2.98 -15.07
CA ALA A 17 -8.34 3.97 -16.11
C ALA A 17 -9.83 4.38 -16.09
N ALA A 18 -10.72 3.42 -15.84
CA ALA A 18 -12.15 3.71 -15.69
C ALA A 18 -12.42 4.60 -14.46
N ALA A 19 -11.82 4.28 -13.31
CA ALA A 19 -11.94 5.07 -12.08
C ALA A 19 -11.34 6.48 -12.23
N GLU A 20 -10.26 6.63 -12.99
CA GLU A 20 -9.68 7.92 -13.34
C GLU A 20 -10.64 8.74 -14.22
N SER A 21 -11.24 8.10 -15.24
CA SER A 21 -12.19 8.75 -16.16
C SER A 21 -13.48 9.22 -15.48
N THR A 22 -13.87 8.61 -14.35
CA THR A 22 -15.05 9.00 -13.58
C THR A 22 -14.78 10.12 -12.58
N GLY A 23 -13.51 10.51 -12.37
CA GLY A 23 -13.12 11.50 -11.36
C GLY A 23 -12.97 10.93 -9.94
N LEU A 24 -13.15 9.62 -9.75
CA LEU A 24 -13.10 8.99 -8.42
C LEU A 24 -11.74 9.17 -7.73
N ILE A 25 -10.66 9.13 -8.51
CA ILE A 25 -9.30 9.35 -8.01
C ILE A 25 -9.16 10.74 -7.39
N GLN A 26 -9.65 11.78 -8.07
CA GLN A 26 -9.62 13.16 -7.60
C GLN A 26 -10.47 13.33 -6.35
N GLU A 27 -11.63 12.68 -6.27
CA GLU A 27 -12.46 12.71 -5.05
C GLU A 27 -11.73 12.11 -3.84
N ILE A 28 -11.12 10.93 -3.99
CA ILE A 28 -10.34 10.29 -2.92
C ILE A 28 -9.16 11.18 -2.51
N ALA A 29 -8.41 11.72 -3.48
CA ALA A 29 -7.29 12.60 -3.19
C ALA A 29 -7.74 13.88 -2.47
N ASN A 30 -8.88 14.46 -2.84
CA ASN A 30 -9.46 15.61 -2.16
C ASN A 30 -9.89 15.29 -0.72
N VAL A 31 -10.43 14.10 -0.45
CA VAL A 31 -10.73 13.65 0.92
C VAL A 31 -9.44 13.59 1.74
N VAL A 32 -8.36 13.05 1.18
CA VAL A 32 -7.04 13.02 1.86
C VAL A 32 -6.49 14.44 2.07
N LEU A 33 -6.65 15.34 1.09
CA LEU A 33 -6.20 16.73 1.21
C LEU A 33 -6.98 17.51 2.29
N GLN A 34 -8.29 17.31 2.35
CA GLN A 34 -9.15 17.90 3.38
C GLN A 34 -8.85 17.33 4.77
N ALA A 35 -8.68 16.01 4.87
CA ALA A 35 -8.31 15.34 6.12
C ALA A 35 -6.92 15.77 6.62
N SER A 36 -5.98 16.05 5.71
CA SER A 36 -4.67 16.60 6.07
C SER A 36 -4.70 18.09 6.40
N GLN A 37 -5.82 18.78 6.16
CA GLN A 37 -5.94 20.23 6.31
C GLN A 37 -4.86 21.00 5.54
N GLY A 38 -4.39 20.46 4.42
CA GLY A 38 -3.27 21.03 3.65
C GLY A 38 -1.92 20.95 4.37
N ASN A 39 -1.76 20.10 5.38
CA ASN A 39 -0.48 19.83 6.03
C ASN A 39 0.21 18.61 5.39
N LEU A 40 1.37 18.84 4.78
CA LEU A 40 2.16 17.80 4.12
C LEU A 40 2.55 16.65 5.06
N THR A 41 2.91 16.95 6.31
CA THR A 41 3.26 15.96 7.32
C THR A 41 2.09 15.02 7.59
N ILE A 42 0.87 15.56 7.70
CA ILE A 42 -0.33 14.75 7.93
C ILE A 42 -0.63 13.90 6.69
N ALA A 43 -0.46 14.46 5.49
CA ALA A 43 -0.61 13.70 4.24
C ALA A 43 0.39 12.54 4.13
N VAL A 44 1.65 12.75 4.49
CA VAL A 44 2.70 11.71 4.57
C VAL A 44 2.29 10.59 5.52
N ILE A 45 1.87 10.93 6.74
CA ILE A 45 1.44 9.95 7.74
C ILE A 45 0.21 9.17 7.25
N MET A 46 -0.78 9.86 6.67
CA MET A 46 -1.97 9.20 6.14
C MET A 46 -1.65 8.26 4.98
N ILE A 47 -0.88 8.70 3.98
CA ILE A 47 -0.51 7.86 2.85
C ILE A 47 0.27 6.63 3.34
N LEU A 48 1.21 6.80 4.27
CA LEU A 48 1.98 5.69 4.83
C LEU A 48 1.08 4.66 5.53
N TRP A 49 0.22 5.11 6.45
CA TRP A 49 -0.60 4.21 7.27
C TRP A 49 -1.78 3.60 6.52
N VAL A 50 -2.45 4.37 5.67
CA VAL A 50 -3.51 3.84 4.79
C VAL A 50 -2.91 2.79 3.86
N SER A 51 -1.73 3.07 3.29
CA SER A 51 -1.04 2.10 2.45
C SER A 51 -0.65 0.84 3.22
N ALA A 52 -0.14 0.98 4.44
CA ALA A 52 0.24 -0.15 5.26
C ALA A 52 -0.95 -1.05 5.62
N ILE A 53 -2.05 -0.44 6.09
CA ILE A 53 -3.22 -1.21 6.54
C ILE A 53 -3.95 -1.82 5.33
N ALA A 54 -4.13 -1.07 4.24
CA ALA A 54 -4.83 -1.59 3.07
C ALA A 54 -4.03 -2.71 2.39
N SER A 55 -2.70 -2.53 2.24
CA SER A 55 -1.82 -3.55 1.68
C SER A 55 -1.74 -4.81 2.55
N ALA A 56 -2.04 -4.72 3.85
CA ALA A 56 -2.15 -5.91 4.69
C ALA A 56 -3.26 -6.86 4.23
N PHE A 57 -4.29 -6.38 3.51
CA PHE A 57 -5.42 -7.20 3.04
C PHE A 57 -5.50 -7.31 1.52
N ILE A 58 -4.83 -6.42 0.79
CA ILE A 58 -4.80 -6.36 -0.68
C ILE A 58 -3.34 -6.54 -1.10
N ASP A 59 -3.08 -7.37 -2.11
CA ASP A 59 -1.71 -7.54 -2.62
C ASP A 59 -1.06 -6.17 -2.93
N ASN A 60 0.20 -6.02 -2.55
CA ASN A 60 0.92 -4.77 -2.64
C ASN A 60 1.01 -4.23 -4.09
N ILE A 61 1.00 -5.10 -5.11
CA ILE A 61 1.08 -4.67 -6.51
C ILE A 61 -0.20 -3.94 -6.97
N PRO A 62 -1.40 -4.56 -6.95
CA PRO A 62 -2.63 -3.87 -7.35
C PRO A 62 -2.92 -2.66 -6.46
N PHE A 63 -2.67 -2.76 -5.16
CA PHE A 63 -2.85 -1.63 -4.25
C PHE A 63 -1.98 -0.43 -4.66
N THR A 64 -0.68 -0.65 -4.87
CA THR A 64 0.24 0.42 -5.26
C THR A 64 -0.19 1.07 -6.57
N ALA A 65 -0.58 0.26 -7.56
CA ALA A 65 -1.05 0.76 -8.86
C ALA A 65 -2.27 1.70 -8.74
N THR A 66 -3.21 1.38 -7.84
CA THR A 66 -4.39 2.25 -7.59
C THR A 66 -4.04 3.56 -6.89
N MET A 67 -2.98 3.57 -6.07
CA MET A 67 -2.54 4.75 -5.32
C MET A 67 -1.64 5.69 -6.14
N LEU A 68 -1.01 5.21 -7.22
CA LEU A 68 -0.15 6.03 -8.08
C LEU A 68 -0.81 7.36 -8.50
N PRO A 69 -2.02 7.36 -9.10
CA PRO A 69 -2.62 8.61 -9.55
C PRO A 69 -3.07 9.51 -8.38
N ILE A 70 -3.41 8.93 -7.21
CA ILE A 70 -3.75 9.68 -5.99
C ILE A 70 -2.51 10.43 -5.46
N VAL A 71 -1.37 9.74 -5.36
CA VAL A 71 -0.11 10.34 -4.90
C VAL A 71 0.40 11.39 -5.88
N LEU A 72 0.25 11.16 -7.18
CA LEU A 72 0.58 12.14 -8.20
C LEU A 72 -0.23 13.43 -8.02
N PHE A 73 -1.55 13.32 -7.89
CA PHE A 73 -2.43 14.48 -7.68
C PHE A 73 -2.12 15.24 -6.39
N LEU A 74 -1.87 14.52 -5.28
CA LEU A 74 -1.48 15.15 -4.02
C LEU A 74 -0.14 15.87 -4.15
N SER A 75 0.84 15.25 -4.84
CA SER A 75 2.15 15.86 -5.09
C SER A 75 2.02 17.19 -5.84
N GLU A 76 1.19 17.23 -6.88
CA GLU A 76 0.90 18.45 -7.63
C GLU A 76 0.17 19.49 -6.78
N SER A 77 -0.81 19.06 -5.97
CA SER A 77 -1.58 19.94 -5.07
C SER A 77 -0.72 20.61 -4.00
N PHE A 78 0.30 19.91 -3.50
CA PHE A 78 1.29 20.43 -2.56
C PHE A 78 2.47 21.17 -3.24
N GLY A 79 2.52 21.20 -4.58
CA GLY A 79 3.63 21.82 -5.33
C GLY A 79 4.97 21.10 -5.15
N LEU A 80 4.95 19.78 -4.93
CA LEU A 80 6.15 18.98 -4.69
C LEU A 80 6.87 18.60 -5.99
N PRO A 81 8.19 18.37 -5.95
CA PRO A 81 8.92 17.79 -7.07
C PRO A 81 8.41 16.38 -7.43
N LYS A 82 8.77 15.91 -8.63
CA LYS A 82 8.36 14.58 -9.12
C LYS A 82 8.77 13.45 -8.18
N ASP A 83 9.98 13.52 -7.63
CA ASP A 83 10.45 12.61 -6.59
C ASP A 83 10.30 13.29 -5.23
N ASN A 84 9.35 12.83 -4.42
CA ASN A 84 8.99 13.47 -3.16
C ASN A 84 8.62 12.45 -2.07
N VAL A 85 8.42 12.96 -0.86
CA VAL A 85 8.14 12.17 0.35
C VAL A 85 6.85 11.35 0.27
N LEU A 86 5.85 11.74 -0.52
CA LEU A 86 4.59 10.98 -0.66
C LEU A 86 4.81 9.67 -1.42
N TRP A 87 5.71 9.65 -2.42
CA TRP A 87 6.10 8.42 -3.11
C TRP A 87 6.79 7.43 -2.17
N TRP A 88 7.69 7.94 -1.32
CA TRP A 88 8.33 7.12 -0.30
C TRP A 88 7.34 6.62 0.75
N SER A 89 6.36 7.45 1.12
CA SER A 89 5.28 7.07 2.05
C SER A 89 4.46 5.91 1.49
N LEU A 90 4.05 5.99 0.22
CA LEU A 90 3.33 4.91 -0.46
C LEU A 90 4.18 3.64 -0.57
N SER A 91 5.43 3.78 -1.03
CA SER A 91 6.33 2.63 -1.24
C SER A 91 6.60 1.87 0.07
N LEU A 92 6.99 2.58 1.13
CA LEU A 92 7.28 1.98 2.43
C LEU A 92 6.01 1.40 3.06
N GLY A 93 4.89 2.12 2.99
CA GLY A 93 3.61 1.67 3.52
C GLY A 93 3.12 0.40 2.84
N ALA A 94 3.02 0.40 1.51
CA ALA A 94 2.53 -0.75 0.75
C ALA A 94 3.44 -1.98 0.90
N CYS A 95 4.77 -1.81 0.84
CA CYS A 95 5.71 -2.92 0.95
C CYS A 95 5.75 -3.55 2.36
N LEU A 96 5.76 -2.73 3.41
CA LEU A 96 5.81 -3.23 4.78
C LEU A 96 4.45 -3.73 5.26
N GLY A 97 3.38 -3.03 4.86
CA GLY A 97 2.00 -3.37 5.19
C GLY A 97 1.58 -4.77 4.75
N GLY A 98 2.01 -5.19 3.55
CA GLY A 98 1.72 -6.52 2.99
C GLY A 98 2.13 -7.69 3.88
N ASN A 99 3.06 -7.48 4.82
CA ASN A 99 3.48 -8.50 5.78
C ASN A 99 2.48 -8.71 6.92
N GLY A 100 1.48 -7.84 7.09
CA GLY A 100 0.52 -7.91 8.18
C GLY A 100 -0.38 -9.14 8.16
N THR A 101 -0.65 -9.70 6.98
CA THR A 101 -1.47 -10.91 6.84
C THR A 101 -0.93 -11.85 5.75
N VAL A 102 -1.46 -13.09 5.74
CA VAL A 102 -1.09 -14.11 4.75
C VAL A 102 -1.42 -13.67 3.32
N ILE A 103 -2.49 -12.89 3.11
CA ILE A 103 -2.99 -12.53 1.78
C ILE A 103 -2.43 -11.20 1.27
N GLY A 104 -1.77 -10.41 2.13
CA GLY A 104 -1.23 -9.10 1.76
C GLY A 104 -0.06 -9.15 0.77
N ALA A 105 0.58 -10.32 0.63
CA ALA A 105 1.59 -10.54 -0.39
C ALA A 105 1.59 -12.00 -0.86
N SER A 106 1.76 -12.21 -2.17
CA SER A 106 1.96 -13.53 -2.76
C SER A 106 3.07 -14.36 -2.06
N ALA A 107 4.16 -13.73 -1.62
CA ALA A 107 5.25 -14.38 -0.89
C ALA A 107 4.79 -15.01 0.44
N ASN A 108 3.83 -14.40 1.14
CA ASN A 108 3.32 -14.90 2.41
C ASN A 108 2.48 -16.16 2.19
N VAL A 109 1.61 -16.16 1.17
CA VAL A 109 0.83 -17.33 0.75
C VAL A 109 1.74 -18.49 0.39
N VAL A 110 2.80 -18.23 -0.39
CA VAL A 110 3.77 -19.26 -0.78
C VAL A 110 4.48 -19.82 0.46
N THR A 111 4.89 -18.95 1.40
CA THR A 111 5.57 -19.36 2.64
C THR A 111 4.68 -20.26 3.49
N VAL A 112 3.41 -19.90 3.69
CA VAL A 112 2.45 -20.74 4.41
C VAL A 112 2.22 -22.07 3.69
N GLY A 113 2.11 -22.06 2.36
CA GLY A 113 1.96 -23.29 1.56
C GLY A 113 3.17 -24.22 1.64
N VAL A 114 4.39 -23.68 1.74
CA VAL A 114 5.61 -24.47 1.97
C VAL A 114 5.63 -25.06 3.38
N ALA A 115 5.26 -24.27 4.39
CA ALA A 115 5.17 -24.74 5.77
C ALA A 115 4.14 -25.88 5.92
N GLU A 116 2.98 -25.76 5.27
CA GLU A 116 1.94 -26.79 5.29
C GLU A 116 2.42 -28.10 4.67
N LYS A 117 3.18 -28.04 3.56
CA LYS A 117 3.82 -29.23 2.95
C LYS A 117 4.84 -29.90 3.87
N ALA A 118 5.49 -29.14 4.75
CA ALA A 118 6.41 -29.65 5.77
C ALA A 118 5.69 -30.16 7.03
N GLY A 119 4.35 -30.14 7.07
CA GLY A 119 3.54 -30.59 8.20
C GLY A 119 3.21 -29.51 9.23
N PHE A 120 3.61 -28.25 8.99
CA PHE A 120 3.32 -27.11 9.86
C PHE A 120 2.14 -26.33 9.31
N ARG A 121 0.96 -26.50 9.91
CA ARG A 121 -0.22 -25.69 9.55
C ARG A 121 -0.19 -24.36 10.29
N ILE A 122 -0.22 -23.28 9.53
CA ILE A 122 -0.31 -21.91 10.05
C ILE A 122 -1.67 -21.36 9.60
N SER A 123 -2.57 -21.10 10.54
CA SER A 123 -3.85 -20.46 10.23
C SER A 123 -3.66 -18.98 9.92
N PHE A 124 -4.62 -18.39 9.19
CA PHE A 124 -4.64 -16.95 8.91
C PHE A 124 -4.51 -16.09 10.18
N VAL A 125 -5.23 -16.46 11.25
CA VAL A 125 -5.24 -15.72 12.51
C VAL A 125 -3.91 -15.86 13.26
N GLU A 126 -3.27 -17.03 13.22
CA GLU A 126 -1.95 -17.24 13.83
C GLU A 126 -0.87 -16.41 13.13
N TYR A 127 -0.84 -16.45 11.80
CA TYR A 127 0.08 -15.63 11.01
C TYR A 127 -0.14 -14.14 11.31
N MET A 128 -1.39 -13.67 11.24
CA MET A 128 -1.72 -12.28 11.50
C MET A 128 -1.28 -11.86 12.91
N LYS A 129 -1.57 -12.65 13.95
CA LYS A 129 -1.12 -12.33 15.31
C LYS A 129 0.40 -12.25 15.44
N MET A 130 1.13 -13.09 14.71
CA MET A 130 2.59 -13.13 14.73
C MET A 130 3.22 -11.96 13.96
N CYS A 131 2.66 -11.61 12.81
CA CYS A 131 3.25 -10.63 11.89
C CYS A 131 2.69 -9.21 12.04
N TRP A 132 1.52 -9.03 12.66
CA TRP A 132 0.89 -7.73 12.85
C TRP A 132 1.77 -6.76 13.67
N TRP A 133 2.31 -7.22 14.80
CA TRP A 133 3.18 -6.37 15.63
C TRP A 133 4.49 -6.00 14.93
N PRO A 134 5.25 -6.94 14.32
CA PRO A 134 6.38 -6.59 13.47
C PRO A 134 6.05 -5.59 12.36
N MET A 135 4.90 -5.74 11.71
CA MET A 135 4.45 -4.80 10.68
C MET A 135 4.22 -3.40 11.26
N MET A 136 3.49 -3.28 12.37
CA MET A 136 3.27 -1.99 13.05
C MET A 136 4.59 -1.32 13.46
N ILE A 137 5.55 -2.09 13.98
CA ILE A 137 6.86 -1.57 14.40
C ILE A 137 7.64 -1.05 13.19
N THR A 138 7.75 -1.84 12.13
CA THR A 138 8.52 -1.46 10.93
C THR A 138 7.90 -0.25 10.22
N VAL A 139 6.56 -0.20 10.10
CA VAL A 139 5.84 0.96 9.55
C VAL A 139 6.06 2.20 10.42
N THR A 140 6.02 2.07 11.75
CA THR A 140 6.31 3.19 12.66
C THR A 140 7.75 3.68 12.54
N MET A 141 8.72 2.78 12.40
CA MET A 141 10.12 3.16 12.16
C MET A 141 10.27 3.93 10.85
N CYS A 142 9.60 3.49 9.78
CA CYS A 142 9.57 4.22 8.52
C CYS A 142 8.90 5.58 8.63
N MET A 143 7.81 5.69 9.41
CA MET A 143 7.18 6.98 9.69
C MET A 143 8.18 7.95 10.34
N VAL A 144 8.84 7.51 11.42
CA VAL A 144 9.84 8.33 12.12
C VAL A 144 10.98 8.73 11.17
N TYR A 145 11.47 7.79 10.36
CA TYR A 145 12.49 8.09 9.35
C TYR A 145 12.03 9.15 8.35
N LEU A 146 10.83 9.01 7.77
CA LEU A 146 10.30 9.96 6.80
C LEU A 146 10.13 11.36 7.40
N LEU A 147 9.69 11.46 8.66
CA LEU A 147 9.48 12.74 9.36
C LEU A 147 10.78 13.44 9.78
N ILE A 148 11.90 12.72 9.84
CA ILE A 148 13.21 13.28 10.19
C ILE A 148 14.00 13.62 8.92
N ALA A 149 13.88 12.79 7.88
CA ALA A 149 14.64 12.94 6.64
C ALA A 149 14.02 13.94 5.65
N TYR A 150 12.72 14.23 5.76
CA TYR A 150 11.96 15.13 4.88
C TYR A 150 11.14 16.13 5.70
#